data_AF-A0A356E8U4-F1
#
_entry.id   AF-A0A356E8U4-F1
#
_cell.length_a   1.000
_cell.length_b   1.000
_cell.length_c   1.000
_cell.angle_alpha   90.00
_cell.angle_beta   90.00
_cell.angle_gamma   90.00
#
_symmetry.space_group_name_H-M   'P 1'
#
loop_
_entity.id
_entity.type
_entity.pdbx_description
1 polymer ?
#
loop_
_entity_poly.entity_id
_entity_poly.type
_entity_poly.pdbx_seq_one_letter_code
_entity_poly.pdbx_strand_id
1 'polypeptide(L)' 'TLSAVENVALPAIYAGVEQQTRLERAAQLLDKLGLADKLQSKPNQLSGGQQQRV' A
#
# COMPACT_ATOMS: atom_id res chain seq x y z
N THR A 1 -3.24 -4.83 -12.18
CA THR A 1 -3.00 -5.13 -10.74
C THR A 1 -2.77 -3.83 -10.00
N LEU A 2 -3.15 -3.78 -8.72
CA LEU A 2 -2.93 -2.61 -7.85
C LEU A 2 -1.45 -2.47 -7.47
N SER A 3 -0.98 -1.26 -7.20
CA SER A 3 0.31 -1.00 -6.56
C SER A 3 0.25 -1.30 -5.07
N ALA A 4 1.40 -1.30 -4.39
CA ALA A 4 1.46 -1.53 -2.95
C ALA A 4 0.59 -0.54 -2.18
N VAL A 5 0.65 0.76 -2.50
CA VAL A 5 -0.17 1.78 -1.81
C VAL A 5 -1.66 1.62 -2.11
N GLU A 6 -2.02 1.22 -3.35
CA GLU A 6 -3.40 0.95 -3.73
C GLU A 6 -3.96 -0.30 -3.03
N ASN A 7 -3.14 -1.33 -2.84
CA ASN A 7 -3.52 -2.56 -2.15
C ASN A 7 -3.75 -2.30 -0.65
N VAL A 8 -2.80 -1.65 0.01
CA VAL A 8 -2.92 -1.28 1.44
C VAL A 8 -4.08 -0.32 1.69
N ALA A 9 -4.51 0.46 0.69
CA ALA A 9 -5.66 1.36 0.79
C ALA A 9 -7.03 0.66 0.63
N LEU A 10 -7.11 -0.61 0.19
CA LEU A 10 -8.37 -1.32 -0.06
C LEU A 10 -9.34 -1.29 1.13
N PRO A 11 -8.92 -1.59 2.38
CA PRO A 11 -9.84 -1.53 3.53
C PRO A 11 -10.48 -0.15 3.72
N ALA A 12 -9.72 0.91 3.48
CA ALA A 12 -10.19 2.29 3.61
C ALA A 12 -11.15 2.68 2.48
N ILE A 13 -11.02 2.08 1.29
CA ILE A 13 -12.00 2.22 0.21
C ILE A 13 -13.37 1.66 0.65
N TYR A 14 -13.38 0.47 1.24
CA TYR A 14 -14.62 -0.15 1.74
C TYR A 14 -15.24 0.60 2.92
N ALA A 15 -14.42 1.33 3.68
CA ALA A 15 -14.87 2.20 4.75
C ALA A 15 -15.32 3.60 4.26
N GLY A 16 -15.32 3.88 2.95
CA GLY A 16 -15.75 5.17 2.39
C GLY A 16 -14.79 6.33 2.66
N VAL A 17 -13.52 6.06 2.95
CA VAL A 17 -12.52 7.09 3.23
C VAL A 17 -12.10 7.79 1.95
N GLU A 18 -12.00 9.12 2.01
CA GLU A 18 -11.58 10.00 0.92
C GLU A 18 -10.18 9.63 0.38
N GLN A 19 -9.92 9.93 -0.90
CA GLN A 19 -8.77 9.42 -1.65
C GLN A 19 -7.44 9.87 -1.10
N GLN A 20 -7.29 11.17 -0.87
CA GLN A 20 -6.07 11.72 -0.33
C GLN A 20 -5.80 11.09 1.04
N THR A 21 -6.82 11.05 1.90
CA THR A 21 -6.72 10.50 3.26
C THR A 21 -6.30 9.03 3.28
N ARG A 22 -6.88 8.18 2.42
CA ARG A 22 -6.53 6.74 2.40
C ARG A 22 -5.14 6.48 1.83
N LEU A 23 -4.71 7.25 0.82
CA LEU A 23 -3.38 7.11 0.23
C LEU A 23 -2.29 7.56 1.21
N GLU A 24 -2.51 8.64 1.96
CA GLU A 24 -1.60 9.09 3.01
C GLU A 24 -1.44 8.03 4.11
N ARG A 25 -2.56 7.46 4.60
CA ARG A 25 -2.53 6.39 5.60
C ARG A 25 -1.83 5.14 5.09
N ALA A 26 -2.10 4.73 3.85
CA ALA A 26 -1.46 3.58 3.23
C ALA A 26 0.05 3.79 3.06
N ALA A 27 0.49 5.00 2.67
CA ALA A 27 1.90 5.33 2.59
C ALA A 27 2.61 5.27 3.95
N GLN A 28 1.98 5.79 5.01
CA GLN A 28 2.51 5.70 6.38
C GLN A 28 2.61 4.25 6.88
N LEU A 29 1.65 3.39 6.53
CA LEU A 29 1.70 1.97 6.87
C LEU A 29 2.85 1.26 6.14
N LEU A 30 3.03 1.54 4.85
CA LEU A 30 4.14 1.00 4.08
C LEU A 30 5.50 1.47 4.61
N ASP A 31 5.61 2.73 5.05
CA ASP A 31 6.82 3.24 5.70
C ASP A 31 7.15 2.47 6.99
N LYS A 32 6.16 2.22 7.85
CA LYS A 32 6.33 1.39 9.07
C LYS A 32 6.76 -0.04 8.77
N LEU A 33 6.48 -0.55 7.58
CA LEU A 33 6.89 -1.88 7.12
C LEU A 33 8.27 -1.86 6.43
N GLY A 34 8.92 -0.70 6.33
CA GLY A 34 10.18 -0.52 5.62
C GLY A 34 10.03 -0.60 4.10
N LEU A 35 8.88 -0.15 3.57
CA LEU A 35 8.50 -0.19 2.15
C LEU A 35 8.14 1.18 1.58
N ALA A 36 8.66 2.25 2.19
CA ALA A 36 8.41 3.64 1.75
C ALA A 36 8.81 3.89 0.28
N ASP A 37 9.82 3.18 -0.23
CA ASP A 37 10.28 3.27 -1.62
C ASP A 37 9.47 2.42 -2.60
N LYS A 38 8.50 1.62 -2.11
CA LYS A 38 7.71 0.66 -2.90
C LYS A 38 6.26 1.07 -3.12
N LEU A 39 5.86 2.29 -2.78
CA LEU A 39 4.47 2.75 -2.87
C LEU A 39 3.82 2.42 -4.23
N GLN A 40 4.54 2.69 -5.32
CA GLN A 40 4.04 2.48 -6.69
C GLN A 40 4.41 1.12 -7.29
N SER A 41 5.13 0.28 -6.54
CA SER A 41 5.51 -1.06 -7.00
C SER A 41 4.29 -1.95 -7.13
N LYS A 42 4.17 -2.62 -8.27
CA LYS A 42 3.18 -3.69 -8.50
C LYS A 42 3.67 -4.99 -7.83
N PRO A 43 2.80 -5.97 -7.56
CA PRO A 43 3.16 -7.19 -6.83
C PRO A 43 4.38 -7.93 -7.37
N ASN A 44 4.50 -8.03 -8.70
CA ASN A 44 5.64 -8.66 -9.37
C ASN A 44 6.98 -7.91 -9.25
N GLN A 45 6.98 -6.70 -8.68
CA GLN A 45 8.18 -5.90 -8.40
C GLN A 45 8.60 -5.97 -6.92
N LEU A 46 7.84 -6.69 -6.10
CA LEU A 46 8.12 -6.94 -4.70
C LEU A 46 8.74 -8.34 -4.56
N SER A 47 9.78 -8.46 -3.72
CA SER A 47 10.28 -9.78 -3.30
C SER A 47 9.20 -10.56 -2.53
N GLY A 48 9.33 -11.88 -2.42
CA GLY A 48 8.34 -12.71 -1.71
C GLY A 48 8.08 -12.27 -0.27
N GLY A 49 9.13 -11.89 0.48
CA GLY A 49 8.98 -11.36 1.84
C GLY A 49 8.38 -9.94 1.89
N GLN A 50 8.46 -9.16 0.82
CA GLN A 50 7.75 -7.88 0.71
C GLN A 50 6.27 -8.11 0.38
N GLN A 51 5.95 -9.06 -0.50
CA GLN A 51 4.57 -9.43 -0.84
C GLN A 51 3.79 -9.97 0.37
N GLN A 52 4.43 -10.72 1.27
CA GLN A 52 3.78 -11.20 2.50
C GLN A 52 3.39 -10.09 3.48
N ARG A 53 3.94 -8.88 3.33
CA ARG A 53 3.72 -7.74 4.22
C ARG A 53 2.74 -6.70 3.66
N VAL A 54 2.41 -6.77 2.36
CA VAL A 54 1.54 -5.82 1.62
C VAL A 54 0.19 -6.45 1.36
#